data_AF-A0A2E5VIQ7-F1
#
_entry.id   AF-A0A2E5VIQ7-F1
#
_cell.length_a   1.000
_cell.length_b   1.000
_cell.length_c   1.000
_cell.angle_alpha   90.00
_cell.angle_beta   90.00
_cell.angle_gamma   90.00
#
_symmetry.space_group_name_H-M   'P 1'
#
loop_
_entity.id
_entity.type
_entity.pdbx_description
1 polymer ?
#
loop_
_entity_poly.entity_id
_entity_poly.type
_entity_poly.pdbx_seq_one_letter_code
_entity_poly.pdbx_strand_id
1 'polypeptide(L)'
;MSLHVRQAQGRFTGMKVFFFKSRTGNMLMNSRSPLFLLTALALLLAPTIAVAAPSLYFSHNASRSRKLGGVTMDKGDVVRLDMETGVAEKVFDDRDFFDKRENIDAVDLLSNGHLVVSTTSSASTDRRSNRFTSGDLIEIDISGPTPLLVGKFLESGQLYTTTEDINGFSTGPAGSFLSTVDSSPAVANSISFDDGDTASFYTGGPSSTASLYFDEDTVFKNNANVDAISFLSPDSIAISTRATEWMAGRKVRRGDVVKLTRTDSGWSFSEILFSGRSSNLGFGRDVNLDAVYISMPEPSGGLLLLLGVFTLVGTGRRTAAR
;
A
#
# COMPACT_ATOMS: atom_id res chain seq x y z
N MET A 1 -26.89 -24.31 -34.65
CA MET A 1 -25.69 -25.09 -35.02
C MET A 1 -25.05 -25.58 -33.72
N SER A 2 -25.09 -26.89 -33.45
CA SER A 2 -24.78 -27.47 -32.14
C SER A 2 -23.40 -28.13 -32.15
N LEU A 3 -22.55 -27.79 -31.16
CA LEU A 3 -21.22 -28.33 -30.98
C LEU A 3 -21.29 -29.61 -30.13
N HIS A 4 -21.00 -30.77 -30.74
CA HIS A 4 -20.88 -32.03 -30.01
C HIS A 4 -19.45 -32.23 -29.53
N VAL A 5 -19.24 -32.27 -28.22
CA VAL A 5 -18.00 -32.71 -27.58
C VAL A 5 -18.17 -34.17 -27.18
N ARG A 6 -17.44 -35.08 -27.83
CA ARG A 6 -17.34 -36.49 -27.38
C ARG A 6 -16.12 -36.63 -26.47
N GLN A 7 -16.38 -36.98 -25.21
CA GLN A 7 -15.35 -37.34 -24.24
C GLN A 7 -15.13 -38.86 -24.32
N ALA A 8 -13.93 -39.28 -24.74
CA ALA A 8 -13.52 -40.68 -24.65
C ALA A 8 -12.77 -40.87 -23.33
N GLN A 9 -13.30 -41.69 -22.42
CA GLN A 9 -12.61 -42.08 -21.19
C GLN A 9 -11.73 -43.31 -21.47
N GLY A 10 -10.42 -43.14 -21.34
CA GLY A 10 -9.45 -44.22 -21.22
C GLY A 10 -8.63 -44.02 -19.95
N ARG A 11 -8.61 -45.01 -19.07
CA ARG A 11 -7.74 -45.05 -17.89
C ARG A 11 -6.30 -45.27 -18.34
N PHE A 12 -5.45 -44.27 -18.17
CA PHE A 12 -4.00 -44.45 -18.07
C PHE A 12 -3.48 -43.65 -16.87
N THR A 13 -2.82 -44.36 -15.98
CA THR A 13 -2.06 -43.86 -14.85
C THR A 13 -0.86 -43.04 -15.36
N GLY A 14 -0.76 -41.79 -14.91
CA GLY A 14 0.52 -41.08 -14.75
C GLY A 14 1.19 -40.47 -15.98
N MET A 15 0.54 -39.53 -16.68
CA MET A 15 1.12 -38.29 -17.23
C MET A 15 0.09 -37.63 -18.17
N LYS A 16 -0.35 -36.40 -17.88
CA LYS A 16 -1.15 -35.62 -18.84
C LYS A 16 -0.21 -34.95 -19.84
N VAL A 17 -0.14 -35.51 -21.05
CA VAL A 17 0.49 -34.85 -22.21
C VAL A 17 -0.57 -34.01 -22.91
N PHE A 18 -0.33 -32.70 -23.02
CA PHE A 18 -1.18 -31.79 -23.79
C PHE A 18 -0.73 -31.76 -25.25
N PHE A 19 -1.66 -32.03 -26.18
CA PHE A 19 -1.43 -31.85 -27.61
C PHE A 19 -2.24 -30.65 -28.10
N PHE A 20 -1.55 -29.62 -28.62
CA PHE A 20 -2.20 -28.53 -29.35
C PHE A 20 -2.28 -28.89 -30.83
N LYS A 21 -3.50 -28.95 -31.37
CA LYS A 21 -3.73 -29.21 -32.79
C LYS A 21 -4.17 -27.91 -33.47
N SER A 22 -3.25 -27.28 -34.21
CA SER A 22 -3.55 -26.14 -35.08
C SER A 22 -4.32 -26.60 -36.33
N ARG A 23 -5.24 -25.77 -36.83
CA ARG A 23 -6.09 -26.04 -38.00
C ARG A 23 -5.39 -25.88 -39.36
N THR A 24 -4.13 -25.46 -39.39
CA THR A 24 -3.37 -25.21 -40.62
C THR A 24 -2.08 -26.03 -40.64
N GLY A 25 -2.17 -27.27 -41.13
CA GLY A 25 -1.02 -28.09 -41.50
C GLY A 25 -0.23 -28.68 -40.33
N ASN A 26 0.21 -29.93 -40.49
CA ASN A 26 1.08 -30.61 -39.54
C ASN A 26 2.47 -29.92 -39.55
N MET A 27 2.68 -28.92 -38.69
CA MET A 27 4.04 -28.54 -38.30
C MET A 27 4.58 -29.63 -37.38
N LEU A 28 5.28 -30.60 -37.96
CA LEU A 28 6.25 -31.41 -37.23
C LEU A 28 7.37 -30.49 -36.75
N MET A 29 7.21 -29.91 -35.56
CA MET A 29 8.32 -29.29 -34.84
C MET A 29 9.34 -30.39 -34.55
N ASN A 30 10.38 -30.46 -35.37
CA ASN A 30 11.57 -31.26 -35.10
C ASN A 30 12.35 -30.58 -33.96
N SER A 31 11.84 -30.69 -32.73
CA SER A 31 12.38 -30.04 -31.53
C SER A 31 13.61 -30.78 -31.01
N ARG A 32 14.63 -30.94 -31.84
CA ARG A 32 15.95 -31.41 -31.40
C ARG A 32 16.77 -30.34 -30.67
N SER A 33 16.16 -29.22 -30.27
CA SER A 33 16.86 -28.21 -29.48
C SER A 33 16.74 -28.56 -27.99
N PRO A 34 17.78 -29.13 -27.35
CA PRO A 34 17.76 -29.45 -25.91
C PRO A 34 17.46 -28.21 -25.05
N LEU A 35 17.67 -27.02 -25.61
CA LEU A 35 17.28 -25.74 -25.02
C LEU A 35 15.81 -25.71 -24.61
N PHE A 36 14.88 -26.14 -25.48
CA PHE A 36 13.44 -26.04 -25.21
C PHE A 36 13.00 -26.93 -24.04
N LEU A 37 13.62 -28.12 -23.93
CA LEU A 37 13.36 -29.05 -22.83
C LEU A 37 13.94 -28.52 -21.51
N LEU A 38 15.13 -27.90 -21.55
CA LEU A 38 15.72 -27.23 -20.38
C LEU A 38 14.90 -26.01 -19.94
N THR A 39 14.39 -25.20 -20.87
CA THR A 39 13.53 -24.05 -20.55
C THR A 39 12.25 -24.50 -19.84
N ALA A 40 11.56 -25.51 -20.38
CA ALA A 40 10.35 -26.06 -19.78
C ALA A 40 10.63 -26.70 -18.40
N LEU A 41 11.75 -27.42 -18.25
CA LEU A 41 12.13 -28.03 -16.98
C LEU A 41 12.55 -26.97 -15.94
N ALA A 42 13.22 -25.89 -16.34
CA ALA A 42 13.55 -24.77 -15.46
C ALA A 42 12.29 -24.00 -15.01
N LEU A 43 11.27 -23.88 -15.86
CA LEU A 43 9.96 -23.34 -15.48
C LEU A 43 9.19 -24.27 -14.52
N LEU A 44 9.35 -25.59 -14.64
CA LEU A 44 8.74 -26.56 -13.72
C LEU A 44 9.48 -26.70 -12.38
N LEU A 45 10.78 -26.42 -12.35
CA LEU A 45 11.63 -26.45 -11.15
C LEU A 45 11.83 -25.06 -10.54
N ALA A 46 11.21 -24.02 -11.10
CA ALA A 46 11.25 -22.70 -10.50
C ALA A 46 10.66 -22.84 -9.09
N PRO A 47 11.43 -22.53 -8.02
CA PRO A 47 10.89 -22.57 -6.67
C PRO A 47 9.65 -21.67 -6.66
N THR A 48 8.56 -22.13 -6.04
CA THR A 48 7.47 -21.24 -5.67
C THR A 48 8.07 -20.22 -4.71
N ILE A 49 8.47 -19.07 -5.24
CA ILE A 49 8.99 -18.00 -4.41
C ILE A 49 7.78 -17.52 -3.61
N ALA A 50 7.75 -17.86 -2.33
CA ALA A 50 6.75 -17.32 -1.42
C ALA A 50 6.95 -15.80 -1.40
N VAL A 51 6.03 -15.09 -2.04
CA VAL A 51 5.92 -13.64 -1.88
C VAL A 51 5.49 -13.46 -0.43
N ALA A 52 6.24 -12.67 0.35
CA ALA A 52 5.84 -12.36 1.71
C ALA A 52 4.41 -11.80 1.72
N ALA A 53 3.66 -11.94 2.78
CA ALA A 53 2.35 -11.29 2.86
C ALA A 53 2.51 -9.78 3.06
N PRO A 54 1.55 -8.97 2.56
CA PRO A 54 1.53 -7.56 2.89
C PRO A 54 1.29 -7.35 4.39
N SER A 55 1.93 -6.35 4.98
CA SER A 55 1.66 -5.92 6.36
C SER A 55 0.98 -4.56 6.39
N LEU A 56 0.00 -4.41 7.28
CA LEU A 56 -0.73 -3.18 7.55
C LEU A 56 -0.13 -2.51 8.79
N TYR A 57 0.34 -1.28 8.66
CA TYR A 57 0.74 -0.42 9.76
C TYR A 57 -0.36 0.60 9.96
N PHE A 58 -0.81 0.78 11.20
CA PHE A 58 -1.92 1.69 11.45
C PHE A 58 -1.94 2.22 12.89
N SER A 59 -2.66 3.34 13.06
CA SER A 59 -3.03 3.97 14.34
C SER A 59 -4.55 4.13 14.43
N HIS A 60 -5.08 4.47 15.61
CA HIS A 60 -6.49 4.75 15.81
C HIS A 60 -6.77 5.95 16.75
N ASN A 61 -7.88 6.67 16.51
CA ASN A 61 -8.35 7.70 17.44
C ASN A 61 -9.12 7.20 18.67
N ALA A 62 -9.41 5.90 18.78
CA ALA A 62 -10.36 5.44 19.80
C ALA A 62 -9.90 5.86 21.22
N SER A 63 -10.81 6.50 21.97
CA SER A 63 -10.53 7.00 23.34
C SER A 63 -10.26 5.92 24.38
N ARG A 64 -10.45 4.64 24.02
CA ARG A 64 -10.18 3.48 24.86
C ARG A 64 -9.22 2.56 24.13
N SER A 65 -8.34 1.93 24.90
CA SER A 65 -7.43 0.90 24.41
C SER A 65 -8.19 -0.22 23.71
N ARG A 66 -7.61 -0.73 22.64
CA ARG A 66 -8.09 -1.87 21.87
C ARG A 66 -7.14 -3.03 22.02
N LYS A 67 -7.64 -4.24 21.73
CA LYS A 67 -6.81 -5.44 21.64
C LYS A 67 -6.89 -6.00 20.24
N LEU A 68 -5.73 -6.20 19.61
CA LEU A 68 -5.60 -6.86 18.31
C LEU A 68 -4.56 -7.95 18.45
N GLY A 69 -4.91 -9.20 18.17
CA GLY A 69 -3.94 -10.31 18.23
C GLY A 69 -3.23 -10.45 19.59
N GLY A 70 -3.86 -10.02 20.69
CA GLY A 70 -3.25 -10.00 22.04
C GLY A 70 -2.45 -8.75 22.38
N VAL A 71 -2.12 -7.91 21.39
CA VAL A 71 -1.47 -6.60 21.58
C VAL A 71 -2.51 -5.61 22.08
N THR A 72 -2.21 -4.91 23.18
CA THR A 72 -2.99 -3.75 23.62
C THR A 72 -2.46 -2.52 22.89
N MET A 73 -3.36 -1.81 22.25
CA MET A 73 -3.11 -0.63 21.45
C MET A 73 -3.89 0.53 22.05
N ASP A 74 -3.19 1.59 22.39
CA ASP A 74 -3.71 2.85 22.85
C ASP A 74 -3.79 3.85 21.69
N LYS A 75 -4.58 4.93 21.88
CA LYS A 75 -4.56 6.06 20.93
C LYS A 75 -3.12 6.56 20.79
N GLY A 76 -2.66 6.73 19.54
CA GLY A 76 -1.31 7.18 19.21
C GLY A 76 -0.30 6.05 18.98
N ASP A 77 -0.60 4.82 19.38
CA ASP A 77 0.28 3.69 19.07
C ASP A 77 0.24 3.36 17.57
N VAL A 78 1.37 2.90 17.03
CA VAL A 78 1.39 2.26 15.70
C VAL A 78 1.55 0.76 15.88
N VAL A 79 0.64 0.01 15.25
CA VAL A 79 0.67 -1.45 15.23
C VAL A 79 0.90 -1.94 13.81
N ARG A 80 1.81 -2.90 13.67
CA ARG A 80 1.96 -3.70 12.46
C ARG A 80 1.10 -4.96 12.59
N LEU A 81 0.27 -5.22 11.59
CA LEU A 81 -0.50 -6.43 11.43
C LEU A 81 -0.01 -7.16 10.18
N ASP A 82 0.46 -8.39 10.36
CA ASP A 82 0.67 -9.32 9.27
C ASP A 82 -0.70 -9.79 8.74
N MET A 83 -1.06 -9.40 7.52
CA MET A 83 -2.42 -9.63 7.01
C MET A 83 -2.70 -11.08 6.61
N GLU A 84 -1.68 -11.93 6.50
CA GLU A 84 -1.85 -13.36 6.22
C GLU A 84 -2.07 -14.17 7.50
N THR A 85 -1.24 -13.93 8.51
CA THR A 85 -1.25 -14.68 9.77
C THR A 85 -2.16 -14.07 10.82
N GLY A 86 -2.51 -12.79 10.68
CA GLY A 86 -3.24 -12.02 11.68
C GLY A 86 -2.42 -11.68 12.93
N VAL A 87 -1.10 -11.91 12.90
CA VAL A 87 -0.20 -11.58 14.01
C VAL A 87 0.01 -10.08 14.05
N ALA A 88 -0.21 -9.49 15.23
CA ALA A 88 -0.02 -8.07 15.46
C ALA A 88 1.15 -7.80 16.39
N GLU A 89 1.83 -6.69 16.17
CA GLU A 89 2.98 -6.22 16.92
C GLU A 89 2.88 -4.71 17.10
N LYS A 90 3.04 -4.21 18.34
CA LYS A 90 3.19 -2.77 18.56
C LYS A 90 4.60 -2.38 18.13
N VAL A 91 4.71 -1.53 17.12
CA VAL A 91 6.00 -1.05 16.59
C VAL A 91 6.36 0.35 17.09
N PHE A 92 5.39 1.08 17.63
CA PHE A 92 5.58 2.40 18.21
C PHE A 92 4.60 2.62 19.37
N ASP A 93 5.08 3.15 20.49
CA ASP A 93 4.27 3.54 21.66
C ASP A 93 4.37 5.06 21.86
N ASP A 94 3.25 5.76 21.76
CA ASP A 94 3.23 7.23 21.80
C ASP A 94 3.69 7.77 23.15
N ARG A 95 3.42 7.03 24.22
CA ARG A 95 3.64 7.46 25.62
C ARG A 95 5.11 7.50 25.98
N ASP A 96 5.88 6.61 25.37
CA ASP A 96 7.30 6.47 25.63
C ASP A 96 8.13 7.41 24.74
N PHE A 97 7.52 7.94 23.67
CA PHE A 97 8.21 8.78 22.70
C PHE A 97 7.87 10.29 22.82
N PHE A 98 6.60 10.65 22.97
CA PHE A 98 6.18 12.04 23.07
C PHE A 98 6.03 12.51 24.54
N ASP A 99 6.18 13.81 24.77
CA ASP A 99 6.07 14.44 26.08
C ASP A 99 4.62 14.49 26.61
N LYS A 100 3.66 14.24 25.73
CA LYS A 100 2.23 14.01 26.02
C LYS A 100 1.68 13.01 25.02
N ARG A 101 0.53 12.43 25.34
CA ARG A 101 -0.16 11.52 24.42
C ARG A 101 -0.64 12.27 23.19
N GLU A 102 -0.40 11.69 22.02
CA GLU A 102 -0.78 12.25 20.73
C GLU A 102 -1.70 11.29 19.97
N ASN A 103 -2.38 11.81 18.96
CA ASN A 103 -2.87 10.95 17.89
C ASN A 103 -1.79 10.84 16.83
N ILE A 104 -1.72 9.71 16.16
CA ILE A 104 -0.98 9.59 14.91
C ILE A 104 -2.01 9.61 13.78
N ASP A 105 -1.96 10.65 12.95
CA ASP A 105 -2.89 10.89 11.83
C ASP A 105 -2.29 10.49 10.48
N ALA A 106 -0.98 10.26 10.41
CA ALA A 106 -0.35 9.69 9.23
C ALA A 106 0.77 8.76 9.65
N VAL A 107 0.95 7.69 8.88
CA VAL A 107 2.03 6.73 9.06
C VAL A 107 2.49 6.27 7.69
N ASP A 108 3.80 6.15 7.52
CA ASP A 108 4.43 5.55 6.35
C ASP A 108 5.69 4.80 6.82
N LEU A 109 6.11 3.77 6.07
CA LEU A 109 7.37 3.07 6.33
C LEU A 109 8.33 3.30 5.17
N LEU A 110 9.46 3.92 5.49
CA LEU A 110 10.51 4.18 4.52
C LEU A 110 11.28 2.90 4.19
N SER A 111 11.93 2.89 3.02
CA SER A 111 12.75 1.76 2.55
C SER A 111 13.94 1.41 3.47
N ASN A 112 14.39 2.34 4.30
CA ASN A 112 15.41 2.10 5.34
C ASN A 112 14.85 1.47 6.63
N GLY A 113 13.53 1.23 6.70
CA GLY A 113 12.84 0.66 7.86
C GLY A 113 12.42 1.69 8.91
N HIS A 114 12.63 2.99 8.67
CA HIS A 114 12.17 4.04 9.57
C HIS A 114 10.67 4.32 9.34
N LEU A 115 9.98 4.74 10.40
CA LEU A 115 8.62 5.26 10.30
C LEU A 115 8.64 6.76 10.00
N VAL A 116 7.71 7.21 9.19
CA VAL A 116 7.31 8.62 9.13
C VAL A 116 5.93 8.73 9.76
N VAL A 117 5.76 9.67 10.68
CA VAL A 117 4.45 9.90 11.34
C VAL A 117 4.11 11.38 11.39
N SER A 118 2.82 11.71 11.39
CA SER A 118 2.29 13.03 11.77
C SER A 118 1.50 12.94 13.07
N THR A 119 1.30 14.09 13.73
CA THR A 119 0.48 14.19 14.95
C THR A 119 -0.58 15.29 14.82
N THR A 120 -1.77 15.06 15.39
CA THR A 120 -2.90 16.02 15.35
C THR A 120 -2.51 17.36 15.96
N SER A 121 -1.70 17.32 17.01
CA SER A 121 -1.35 18.51 17.77
C SER A 121 0.16 18.68 17.87
N SER A 122 0.60 19.88 18.24
CA SER A 122 2.02 20.14 18.44
C SER A 122 2.57 19.27 19.57
N ALA A 123 3.69 18.58 19.32
CA ALA A 123 4.28 17.62 20.24
C ALA A 123 5.79 17.85 20.40
N SER A 124 6.39 17.24 21.44
CA SER A 124 7.83 17.19 21.61
C SER A 124 8.32 15.82 22.05
N THR A 125 9.52 15.40 21.65
CA THR A 125 10.09 14.09 22.01
C THR A 125 11.02 14.12 23.22
N ASP A 126 11.42 15.29 23.69
CA ASP A 126 12.40 15.45 24.77
C ASP A 126 12.11 16.62 25.70
N ARG A 127 10.82 16.85 25.98
CA ARG A 127 10.29 17.88 26.89
C ARG A 127 10.66 19.33 26.56
N ARG A 128 11.37 19.64 25.46
CA ARG A 128 11.48 21.02 24.90
C ARG A 128 12.29 21.21 23.62
N SER A 129 13.26 20.36 23.26
CA SER A 129 14.24 20.67 22.20
C SER A 129 13.71 20.36 20.81
N ASN A 130 13.04 19.23 20.66
CA ASN A 130 12.50 18.78 19.40
C ASN A 130 11.00 19.06 19.40
N ARG A 131 10.59 20.19 18.81
CA ARG A 131 9.19 20.60 18.72
C ARG A 131 8.69 20.48 17.29
N PHE A 132 7.49 19.95 17.18
CA PHE A 132 6.80 19.75 15.91
C PHE A 132 5.44 20.41 16.00
N THR A 133 4.98 21.01 14.91
CA THR A 133 3.62 21.54 14.80
C THR A 133 2.65 20.45 14.35
N SER A 134 1.34 20.72 14.45
CA SER A 134 0.33 19.84 13.86
C SER A 134 0.62 19.65 12.36
N GLY A 135 0.49 18.40 11.91
CA GLY A 135 0.79 17.97 10.54
C GLY A 135 2.27 17.99 10.12
N ASP A 136 3.22 18.36 10.97
CA ASP A 136 4.62 18.07 10.69
C ASP A 136 4.81 16.55 10.60
N LEU A 137 5.59 16.10 9.62
CA LEU A 137 6.00 14.71 9.48
C LEU A 137 7.40 14.53 10.08
N ILE A 138 7.55 13.56 10.95
CA ILE A 138 8.83 13.24 11.60
C ILE A 138 9.27 11.83 11.26
N GLU A 139 10.58 11.65 11.09
CA GLU A 139 11.19 10.35 10.83
C GLU A 139 11.70 9.73 12.15
N ILE A 140 11.38 8.46 12.36
CA ILE A 140 11.64 7.70 13.58
C ILE A 140 12.32 6.38 13.21
N ASP A 141 13.50 6.14 13.78
CA ASP A 141 14.18 4.85 13.72
C ASP A 141 13.55 3.91 14.76
N ILE A 142 12.97 2.81 14.26
CA ILE A 142 12.32 1.76 15.05
C ILE A 142 13.12 0.44 15.07
N SER A 143 14.40 0.47 14.68
CA SER A 143 15.26 -0.72 14.66
C SER A 143 15.70 -1.20 16.05
N GLY A 144 15.63 -0.32 17.05
CA GLY A 144 16.00 -0.59 18.43
C GLY A 144 14.80 -0.88 19.36
N PRO A 145 15.07 -1.27 20.63
CA PRO A 145 14.01 -1.48 21.62
C PRO A 145 13.33 -0.18 22.07
N THR A 146 13.88 0.97 21.71
CA THR A 146 13.34 2.29 22.00
C THR A 146 13.40 3.11 20.71
N PRO A 147 12.27 3.68 20.24
CA PRO A 147 12.26 4.51 19.05
C PRO A 147 13.17 5.73 19.21
N LEU A 148 13.90 6.09 18.16
CA LEU A 148 14.78 7.26 18.14
C LEU A 148 14.28 8.26 17.09
N LEU A 149 14.13 9.51 17.49
CA LEU A 149 13.87 10.59 16.53
C LEU A 149 15.09 10.77 15.61
N VAL A 150 14.89 10.61 14.31
CA VAL A 150 15.90 10.93 13.29
C VAL A 150 15.87 12.43 12.98
N GLY A 151 14.68 12.99 12.80
CA GLY A 151 14.48 14.41 12.56
C GLY A 151 13.11 14.75 12.00
N LYS A 152 12.95 16.01 11.56
CA LYS A 152 11.80 16.41 10.73
C LYS A 152 11.99 15.85 9.33
N PHE A 153 11.02 15.06 8.89
CA PHE A 153 10.95 14.56 7.52
C PHE A 153 10.43 15.67 6.59
N LEU A 154 9.33 16.33 7.01
CA LEU A 154 8.68 17.37 6.23
C LEU A 154 7.85 18.28 7.14
N GLU A 155 7.87 19.58 6.90
CA GLU A 155 7.04 20.54 7.65
C GLU A 155 5.78 20.87 6.86
N SER A 156 4.60 20.85 7.48
CA SER A 156 3.33 21.08 6.74
C SER A 156 3.30 22.46 6.09
N GLY A 157 3.86 23.48 6.75
CA GLY A 157 4.01 24.83 6.21
C GLY A 157 5.00 24.97 5.03
N GLN A 158 5.76 23.92 4.69
CA GLN A 158 6.55 23.87 3.45
C GLN A 158 5.73 23.35 2.26
N LEU A 159 4.64 22.63 2.53
CA LEU A 159 3.74 22.09 1.51
C LEU A 159 2.57 23.00 1.23
N TYR A 160 1.95 23.49 2.29
CA TYR A 160 0.71 24.25 2.25
C TYR A 160 0.96 25.70 2.69
N THR A 161 0.10 26.61 2.27
CA THR A 161 0.19 28.04 2.62
C THR A 161 0.01 28.31 4.11
N THR A 162 -0.51 27.32 4.84
CA THR A 162 -0.84 27.31 6.26
C THR A 162 -0.31 26.03 6.88
N THR A 163 -0.14 26.01 8.20
CA THR A 163 0.11 24.76 8.95
C THR A 163 -1.15 23.94 8.95
N GLU A 164 -1.22 22.96 8.05
CA GLU A 164 -2.32 22.00 7.95
C GLU A 164 -2.05 20.76 8.80
N ASP A 165 -3.13 20.12 9.24
CA ASP A 165 -3.09 18.80 9.86
C ASP A 165 -3.06 17.73 8.76
N ILE A 166 -1.96 16.98 8.68
CA ILE A 166 -1.78 15.93 7.67
C ILE A 166 -2.41 14.64 8.19
N ASN A 167 -3.56 14.28 7.62
CA ASN A 167 -4.35 13.08 7.93
C ASN A 167 -3.94 11.85 7.13
N GLY A 168 -2.95 11.97 6.28
CA GLY A 168 -2.56 10.86 5.43
C GLY A 168 -1.31 11.21 4.68
N PHE A 169 -0.36 10.29 4.67
CA PHE A 169 0.91 10.48 4.01
C PHE A 169 1.40 9.15 3.49
N SER A 170 1.92 9.13 2.26
CA SER A 170 2.59 7.95 1.74
C SER A 170 3.63 8.31 0.72
N THR A 171 4.85 7.82 0.91
CA THR A 171 5.91 7.94 -0.08
C THR A 171 5.60 7.09 -1.32
N GLY A 172 5.92 7.64 -2.47
CA GLY A 172 5.75 7.00 -3.77
C GLY A 172 7.08 6.87 -4.51
N PRO A 173 7.04 6.35 -5.75
CA PRO A 173 8.24 6.14 -6.56
C PRO A 173 8.94 7.46 -6.91
N ALA A 174 10.26 7.38 -7.10
CA ALA A 174 11.08 8.50 -7.58
C ALA A 174 10.99 9.80 -6.75
N GLY A 175 10.71 9.68 -5.45
CA GLY A 175 10.61 10.82 -4.54
C GLY A 175 9.27 11.57 -4.62
N SER A 176 8.25 10.99 -5.26
CA SER A 176 6.89 11.49 -5.09
C SER A 176 6.34 11.13 -3.71
N PHE A 177 5.30 11.84 -3.26
CA PHE A 177 4.49 11.41 -2.12
C PHE A 177 3.06 11.91 -2.28
N LEU A 178 2.15 11.25 -1.57
CA LEU A 178 0.76 11.64 -1.42
C LEU A 178 0.54 12.24 -0.03
N SER A 179 -0.35 13.22 0.07
CA SER A 179 -0.79 13.81 1.33
C SER A 179 -2.28 14.13 1.31
N THR A 180 -2.99 13.83 2.40
CA THR A 180 -4.34 14.34 2.68
C THR A 180 -4.30 15.28 3.88
N VAL A 181 -5.33 16.12 4.03
CA VAL A 181 -5.42 17.14 5.09
C VAL A 181 -6.85 17.22 5.63
N ASP A 182 -7.02 17.56 6.92
CA ASP A 182 -8.35 17.74 7.57
C ASP A 182 -8.98 19.12 7.33
N SER A 183 -8.32 19.99 6.55
CA SER A 183 -8.73 21.38 6.38
C SER A 183 -9.30 21.65 5.00
N SER A 184 -10.32 22.51 4.97
CA SER A 184 -10.92 23.02 3.72
C SER A 184 -11.04 24.54 3.77
N PRO A 185 -10.43 25.28 2.84
CA PRO A 185 -9.44 24.82 1.85
C PRO A 185 -8.01 24.78 2.41
N ALA A 186 -7.27 23.71 2.13
CA ALA A 186 -5.80 23.73 2.16
C ALA A 186 -5.27 24.15 0.79
N VAL A 187 -4.21 24.97 0.74
CA VAL A 187 -3.67 25.45 -0.54
C VAL A 187 -2.20 25.10 -0.69
N ALA A 188 -1.84 24.40 -1.78
CA ALA A 188 -0.46 24.13 -2.16
C ALA A 188 -0.24 24.52 -3.63
N ASN A 189 0.79 25.33 -3.91
CA ASN A 189 1.11 25.81 -5.26
C ASN A 189 -0.10 26.40 -6.03
N SER A 190 -0.92 27.20 -5.34
CA SER A 190 -2.15 27.80 -5.88
C SER A 190 -3.25 26.80 -6.26
N ILE A 191 -3.13 25.54 -5.84
CA ILE A 191 -4.20 24.54 -5.94
C ILE A 191 -4.85 24.42 -4.57
N SER A 192 -6.18 24.50 -4.54
CA SER A 192 -7.00 24.27 -3.35
C SER A 192 -7.35 22.80 -3.26
N PHE A 193 -7.30 22.26 -2.06
CA PHE A 193 -7.69 20.90 -1.69
C PHE A 193 -8.72 21.03 -0.58
N ASP A 194 -9.82 20.30 -0.71
CA ASP A 194 -10.81 20.19 0.35
C ASP A 194 -10.45 19.05 1.32
N ASP A 195 -11.16 18.98 2.44
CA ASP A 195 -11.00 17.88 3.41
C ASP A 195 -11.21 16.54 2.70
N GLY A 196 -10.25 15.62 2.87
CA GLY A 196 -10.24 14.30 2.24
C GLY A 196 -9.72 14.23 0.80
N ASP A 197 -9.43 15.37 0.15
CA ASP A 197 -8.68 15.37 -1.10
C ASP A 197 -7.24 14.90 -0.87
N THR A 198 -6.66 14.28 -1.90
CA THR A 198 -5.25 13.90 -1.91
C THR A 198 -4.46 14.76 -2.87
N ALA A 199 -3.46 15.44 -2.34
CA ALA A 199 -2.41 16.09 -3.10
C ALA A 199 -1.30 15.09 -3.43
N SER A 200 -0.81 15.11 -4.67
CA SER A 200 0.45 14.49 -5.07
C SER A 200 1.53 15.53 -5.23
N PHE A 201 2.69 15.25 -4.65
CA PHE A 201 3.88 16.08 -4.70
C PHE A 201 5.04 15.32 -5.33
N TYR A 202 5.96 16.06 -5.94
CA TYR A 202 7.21 15.52 -6.50
C TYR A 202 8.41 16.28 -5.93
N THR A 203 9.32 15.59 -5.24
CA THR A 203 10.49 16.23 -4.58
C THR A 203 11.72 16.39 -5.50
N GLY A 204 11.65 15.94 -6.75
CA GLY A 204 12.77 15.97 -7.70
C GLY A 204 13.12 17.33 -8.33
N GLY A 205 12.59 18.45 -7.82
CA GLY A 205 12.82 19.79 -8.37
C GLY A 205 12.84 20.89 -7.31
N PRO A 206 13.37 22.09 -7.62
CA PRO A 206 13.58 23.19 -6.66
C PRO A 206 12.29 23.81 -6.10
N SER A 207 11.13 23.40 -6.62
CA SER A 207 9.81 23.68 -6.08
C SER A 207 9.03 22.37 -6.14
N SER A 208 8.58 21.86 -4.99
CA SER A 208 7.59 20.78 -4.97
C SER A 208 6.41 21.24 -5.82
N THR A 209 6.02 20.49 -6.85
CA THR A 209 4.79 20.76 -7.60
C THR A 209 3.68 19.93 -7.00
N ALA A 210 2.62 20.58 -6.55
CA ALA A 210 1.41 19.93 -6.06
C ALA A 210 0.44 19.70 -7.23
N SER A 211 -0.34 18.62 -7.17
CA SER A 211 -1.44 18.35 -8.09
C SER A 211 -2.52 17.55 -7.38
N LEU A 212 -3.78 17.71 -7.80
CA LEU A 212 -4.89 16.88 -7.32
C LEU A 212 -4.73 15.45 -7.84
N TYR A 213 -4.54 14.51 -6.93
CA TYR A 213 -4.36 13.08 -7.23
C TYR A 213 -5.66 12.29 -7.09
N PHE A 214 -6.38 12.58 -6.01
CA PHE A 214 -7.66 11.98 -5.68
C PHE A 214 -8.58 13.08 -5.16
N ASP A 215 -9.76 13.16 -5.74
CA ASP A 215 -10.84 14.08 -5.40
C ASP A 215 -11.93 13.25 -4.73
N GLU A 216 -12.16 13.44 -3.44
CA GLU A 216 -13.07 12.57 -2.70
C GLU A 216 -14.53 12.75 -3.12
N ASP A 217 -14.92 13.96 -3.50
CA ASP A 217 -16.28 14.31 -3.92
C ASP A 217 -16.66 13.63 -5.24
N THR A 218 -15.68 13.29 -6.08
CA THR A 218 -15.94 12.53 -7.32
C THR A 218 -16.19 11.04 -7.06
N VAL A 219 -15.80 10.53 -5.90
CA VAL A 219 -15.70 9.09 -5.60
C VAL A 219 -16.72 8.65 -4.55
N PHE A 220 -16.90 9.47 -3.52
CA PHE A 220 -17.82 9.25 -2.43
C PHE A 220 -19.09 10.07 -2.61
N LYS A 221 -20.19 9.60 -2.02
CA LYS A 221 -21.48 10.31 -2.10
C LYS A 221 -21.56 11.52 -1.17
N ASN A 222 -20.75 11.52 -0.12
CA ASN A 222 -20.63 12.60 0.86
C ASN A 222 -19.14 12.86 1.04
N ASN A 223 -18.82 13.96 1.72
CA ASN A 223 -17.48 14.18 2.24
C ASN A 223 -17.10 13.00 3.14
N ALA A 224 -16.17 12.18 2.67
CA ALA A 224 -15.81 10.92 3.29
C ALA A 224 -14.80 11.12 4.42
N ASN A 225 -14.10 12.24 4.37
CA ASN A 225 -12.93 12.59 5.16
C ASN A 225 -11.96 11.39 5.15
N VAL A 226 -11.13 11.36 4.10
CA VAL A 226 -10.08 10.36 3.93
C VAL A 226 -9.04 10.53 5.05
N ASP A 227 -9.29 9.79 6.12
CA ASP A 227 -8.51 9.73 7.36
C ASP A 227 -7.17 9.02 7.21
N ALA A 228 -6.91 8.33 6.10
CA ALA A 228 -5.59 7.76 5.83
C ALA A 228 -5.44 7.35 4.36
N ILE A 229 -4.21 7.42 3.85
CA ILE A 229 -3.86 6.98 2.50
C ILE A 229 -2.54 6.22 2.48
N SER A 230 -2.47 5.19 1.64
CA SER A 230 -1.24 4.45 1.34
C SER A 230 -1.12 4.21 -0.17
N PHE A 231 0.04 4.54 -0.72
CA PHE A 231 0.35 4.27 -2.12
C PHE A 231 0.71 2.78 -2.31
N LEU A 232 -0.04 2.07 -3.15
CA LEU A 232 0.22 0.65 -3.42
C LEU A 232 0.96 0.45 -4.75
N SER A 233 0.59 1.25 -5.75
CA SER A 233 1.20 1.26 -7.09
C SER A 233 0.81 2.55 -7.82
N PRO A 234 1.40 2.86 -9.00
CA PRO A 234 1.01 4.04 -9.79
C PRO A 234 -0.49 4.18 -10.06
N ASP A 235 -1.18 3.05 -10.14
CA ASP A 235 -2.61 2.97 -10.46
C ASP A 235 -3.46 2.52 -9.26
N SER A 236 -2.90 2.38 -8.06
CA SER A 236 -3.70 1.96 -6.91
C SER A 236 -3.25 2.55 -5.58
N ILE A 237 -4.24 2.87 -4.76
CA ILE A 237 -4.09 3.36 -3.40
C ILE A 237 -4.94 2.53 -2.45
N ALA A 238 -4.56 2.49 -1.19
CA ALA A 238 -5.41 2.08 -0.10
C ALA A 238 -5.83 3.33 0.70
N ILE A 239 -7.10 3.38 1.10
CA ILE A 239 -7.62 4.48 1.92
C ILE A 239 -8.46 3.95 3.08
N SER A 240 -8.51 4.74 4.15
CA SER A 240 -9.49 4.62 5.24
C SER A 240 -10.35 5.88 5.26
N THR A 241 -11.59 5.76 5.72
CA THR A 241 -12.51 6.89 5.86
C THR A 241 -12.97 7.02 7.31
N ARG A 242 -13.17 8.26 7.75
CA ARG A 242 -13.66 8.59 9.09
C ARG A 242 -15.06 8.08 9.37
N ALA A 243 -15.88 8.12 8.32
CA ALA A 243 -17.28 7.77 8.37
C ALA A 243 -17.56 6.49 7.57
N THR A 244 -18.81 6.03 7.68
CA THR A 244 -19.30 4.93 6.85
C THR A 244 -19.90 5.52 5.59
N GLU A 245 -19.27 5.26 4.46
CA GLU A 245 -19.58 5.87 3.18
C GLU A 245 -20.08 4.89 2.13
N TRP A 246 -20.58 5.45 1.04
CA TRP A 246 -20.94 4.71 -0.17
C TRP A 246 -20.02 5.10 -1.31
N MET A 247 -19.34 4.09 -1.87
CA MET A 247 -18.45 4.24 -3.02
C MET A 247 -18.86 3.25 -4.10
N ALA A 248 -19.17 3.74 -5.30
CA ALA A 248 -19.54 2.89 -6.45
C ALA A 248 -20.62 1.83 -6.12
N GLY A 249 -21.62 2.20 -5.31
CA GLY A 249 -22.71 1.29 -4.87
C GLY A 249 -22.33 0.27 -3.80
N ARG A 250 -21.12 0.34 -3.23
CA ARG A 250 -20.65 -0.46 -2.10
C ARG A 250 -20.56 0.39 -0.85
N LYS A 251 -20.91 -0.21 0.28
CA LYS A 251 -20.80 0.44 1.59
C LYS A 251 -19.42 0.18 2.17
N VAL A 252 -18.61 1.22 2.30
CA VAL A 252 -17.31 1.24 2.99
C VAL A 252 -17.58 1.68 4.42
N ARG A 253 -17.21 0.88 5.42
CA ARG A 253 -17.45 1.24 6.82
C ARG A 253 -16.27 2.00 7.39
N ARG A 254 -16.54 2.75 8.45
CA ARG A 254 -15.50 3.30 9.31
C ARG A 254 -14.55 2.19 9.76
N GLY A 255 -13.26 2.39 9.49
CA GLY A 255 -12.20 1.43 9.80
C GLY A 255 -12.01 0.29 8.80
N ASP A 256 -12.76 0.28 7.70
CA ASP A 256 -12.37 -0.53 6.55
C ASP A 256 -11.21 0.17 5.83
N VAL A 257 -10.18 -0.58 5.44
CA VAL A 257 -9.17 -0.13 4.49
C VAL A 257 -9.53 -0.70 3.13
N VAL A 258 -9.77 0.18 2.17
CA VAL A 258 -10.22 -0.21 0.83
C VAL A 258 -9.18 0.12 -0.22
N LYS A 259 -9.02 -0.79 -1.17
CA LYS A 259 -8.18 -0.57 -2.35
C LYS A 259 -8.99 0.09 -3.44
N LEU A 260 -8.45 1.19 -3.95
CA LEU A 260 -8.94 1.85 -5.16
C LEU A 260 -7.96 1.61 -6.30
N THR A 261 -8.48 1.41 -7.50
CA THR A 261 -7.67 1.31 -8.72
C THR A 261 -8.12 2.39 -9.69
N ARG A 262 -7.15 3.13 -10.21
CA ARG A 262 -7.33 4.14 -11.25
C ARG A 262 -7.55 3.44 -12.60
N THR A 263 -8.54 3.90 -13.33
CA THR A 263 -8.84 3.50 -14.70
C THR A 263 -8.90 4.73 -15.60
N ASP A 264 -9.08 4.52 -16.90
CA ASP A 264 -9.30 5.62 -17.85
C ASP A 264 -10.52 6.49 -17.50
N SER A 265 -11.48 5.95 -16.74
CA SER A 265 -12.70 6.65 -16.32
C SER A 265 -12.62 7.24 -14.91
N GLY A 266 -11.45 7.21 -14.25
CA GLY A 266 -11.26 7.71 -12.89
C GLY A 266 -11.03 6.58 -11.87
N TRP A 267 -11.33 6.84 -10.60
CA TRP A 267 -11.11 5.88 -9.52
C TRP A 267 -12.24 4.85 -9.40
N SER A 268 -11.89 3.60 -9.14
CA SER A 268 -12.85 2.51 -8.96
C SER A 268 -12.55 1.68 -7.71
N PHE A 269 -13.60 1.28 -7.01
CA PHE A 269 -13.50 0.34 -5.89
C PHE A 269 -12.99 -1.00 -6.41
N SER A 270 -11.93 -1.53 -5.78
CA SER A 270 -11.39 -2.85 -6.11
C SER A 270 -11.78 -3.90 -5.07
N GLU A 271 -11.36 -3.70 -3.82
CA GLU A 271 -11.55 -4.67 -2.73
C GLU A 271 -11.43 -4.00 -1.34
N ILE A 272 -11.92 -4.71 -0.32
CA ILE A 272 -11.63 -4.36 1.09
C ILE A 272 -10.38 -5.14 1.49
N LEU A 273 -9.27 -4.46 1.73
CA LEU A 273 -8.00 -5.06 2.14
C LEU A 273 -8.03 -5.47 3.61
N PHE A 274 -8.66 -4.64 4.43
CA PHE A 274 -8.83 -4.88 5.85
C PHE A 274 -10.22 -4.39 6.26
N SER A 275 -10.91 -5.15 7.12
CA SER A 275 -12.17 -4.71 7.70
C SER A 275 -12.06 -4.60 9.21
N GLY A 276 -12.30 -3.40 9.74
CA GLY A 276 -12.35 -3.13 11.18
C GLY A 276 -13.41 -3.94 11.94
N ARG A 277 -14.34 -4.60 11.22
CA ARG A 277 -15.33 -5.52 11.79
C ARG A 277 -14.90 -6.97 11.89
N SER A 278 -13.72 -7.34 11.37
CA SER A 278 -13.27 -8.73 11.40
C SER A 278 -13.20 -9.22 12.85
N SER A 279 -14.19 -10.04 13.24
CA SER A 279 -14.30 -10.61 14.59
C SER A 279 -13.08 -11.45 14.95
N ASN A 280 -12.38 -11.95 13.93
CA ASN A 280 -11.19 -12.80 14.10
C ASN A 280 -9.94 -12.00 14.48
N LEU A 281 -9.93 -10.68 14.23
CA LEU A 281 -8.81 -9.80 14.56
C LEU A 281 -9.03 -9.06 15.90
N GLY A 282 -10.25 -9.00 16.43
CA GLY A 282 -10.49 -8.59 17.82
C GLY A 282 -10.62 -7.08 18.06
N PHE A 283 -10.63 -6.23 17.03
CA PHE A 283 -10.78 -4.77 17.17
C PHE A 283 -12.04 -4.33 17.95
N GLY A 284 -13.10 -5.14 17.94
CA GLY A 284 -14.43 -4.68 18.31
C GLY A 284 -14.98 -3.71 17.27
N ARG A 285 -16.27 -3.37 17.36
CA ARG A 285 -16.98 -2.68 16.27
C ARG A 285 -16.36 -1.33 15.89
N ASP A 286 -16.22 -1.10 14.58
CA ASP A 286 -16.11 0.19 13.88
C ASP A 286 -15.03 1.14 14.45
N VAL A 287 -13.79 0.65 14.56
CA VAL A 287 -12.63 1.46 15.01
C VAL A 287 -12.24 2.45 13.89
N ASN A 288 -12.00 3.71 14.24
CA ASN A 288 -11.40 4.67 13.31
C ASN A 288 -9.94 4.32 13.10
N LEU A 289 -9.54 4.02 11.88
CA LEU A 289 -8.13 3.96 11.54
C LEU A 289 -7.74 5.34 11.05
N ASP A 290 -6.92 6.01 11.85
CA ASP A 290 -6.50 7.42 11.65
C ASP A 290 -5.19 7.52 10.91
N ALA A 291 -4.44 6.43 10.80
CA ALA A 291 -3.25 6.37 9.98
C ALA A 291 -3.17 4.96 9.42
N VAL A 292 -2.84 4.83 8.13
CA VAL A 292 -2.75 3.54 7.45
C VAL A 292 -1.60 3.57 6.45
N TYR A 293 -0.72 2.59 6.56
CA TYR A 293 0.26 2.25 5.56
C TYR A 293 0.22 0.75 5.27
N ILE A 294 0.28 0.38 3.99
CA ILE A 294 0.36 -1.02 3.57
C ILE A 294 1.73 -1.25 2.93
N SER A 295 2.56 -2.01 3.62
CA SER A 295 3.78 -2.55 3.02
C SER A 295 3.39 -3.63 2.02
N MET A 296 3.65 -3.35 0.74
CA MET A 296 3.55 -4.36 -0.29
C MET A 296 4.89 -5.10 -0.37
N PRO A 297 4.88 -6.44 -0.40
CA PRO A 297 6.10 -7.22 -0.58
C PRO A 297 6.73 -6.84 -1.91
N GLU A 298 8.02 -6.50 -1.89
CA GLU A 298 8.73 -6.33 -3.15
C GLU A 298 8.67 -7.65 -3.93
N PRO A 299 8.36 -7.62 -5.25
CA PRO A 299 8.44 -8.81 -6.07
C PRO A 299 9.86 -9.33 -5.97
N SER A 300 10.01 -10.54 -5.41
CA SER A 300 11.32 -11.13 -5.12
C SER A 300 12.28 -10.94 -6.30
N GLY A 301 13.45 -10.36 -6.06
CA GLY A 301 14.45 -10.09 -7.11
C GLY A 301 14.81 -11.34 -7.93
N GLY A 302 14.58 -12.54 -7.38
CA GLY A 302 14.70 -13.81 -8.10
C GLY A 302 13.78 -13.92 -9.33
N LEU A 303 12.54 -13.42 -9.25
CA LEU A 303 11.63 -13.39 -10.40
C LEU A 303 12.13 -12.45 -11.50
N LEU A 304 12.64 -11.27 -11.11
CA LEU A 304 13.21 -10.30 -12.04
C LEU A 304 14.48 -10.84 -12.72
N LEU A 305 15.32 -11.56 -11.98
CA LEU A 305 16.54 -12.17 -12.50
C LEU A 305 16.20 -13.31 -13.48
N LEU A 306 15.20 -14.14 -13.19
CA LEU A 306 14.67 -15.14 -14.11
C LEU A 306 14.16 -14.51 -15.41
N LEU A 307 13.34 -13.45 -15.33
CA LEU A 307 12.85 -12.70 -16.49
C LEU A 307 13.99 -12.08 -17.32
N GLY A 308 15.01 -11.53 -16.66
CA GLY A 308 16.21 -10.99 -17.31
C GLY A 308 16.98 -12.04 -18.11
N VAL A 309 17.19 -13.24 -17.53
CA VAL A 309 17.89 -14.35 -18.20
C VAL A 309 17.12 -14.83 -19.43
N PHE A 310 15.80 -14.98 -19.35
CA PHE A 310 14.99 -15.39 -20.51
C PHE A 310 15.04 -14.36 -21.65
N THR A 311 15.07 -13.07 -21.32
CA THR A 311 15.15 -11.99 -22.31
C THR A 311 16.50 -12.00 -23.04
N LEU A 312 17.61 -12.25 -22.34
CA LEU A 312 18.94 -12.37 -22.96
C LEU A 312 19.07 -13.59 -23.88
N VAL A 313 18.54 -14.75 -23.48
CA VAL A 313 18.60 -15.97 -24.30
C VAL A 313 17.76 -15.83 -25.58
N GLY A 314 16.68 -15.07 -25.54
CA GLY A 314 15.83 -14.79 -26.71
C GLY A 314 16.47 -13.85 -27.74
N THR A 315 17.25 -12.86 -27.31
CA THR A 315 17.83 -11.84 -28.19
C THR A 315 19.17 -12.25 -28.82
N GLY A 316 19.95 -13.13 -28.15
CA GLY A 316 21.27 -13.57 -28.62
C GLY A 316 21.31 -14.46 -29.88
N ARG A 317 20.17 -14.85 -30.45
CA ARG A 317 20.11 -15.76 -31.63
C ARG A 317 19.93 -15.08 -32.99
N ARG A 318 19.94 -13.74 -33.08
CA ARG A 318 19.73 -13.03 -34.37
C ARG A 318 21.00 -12.60 -35.13
N THR A 319 22.20 -12.96 -34.67
CA THR A 319 23.46 -12.54 -35.30
C THR A 319 24.30 -13.72 -35.75
N ALA A 320 23.97 -14.31 -36.91
CA ALA A 320 24.91 -15.00 -37.81
C ALA A 320 24.17 -15.52 -39.06
N ALA A 321 23.80 -14.61 -39.97
CA ALA A 321 23.52 -14.94 -41.36
C ALA A 321 23.98 -13.76 -42.22
N ARG A 322 25.28 -13.73 -42.49
CA ARG A 322 25.89 -13.03 -43.63
C ARG A 322 26.89 -13.99 -44.26
#